data_AF-A0A2V6XFA6-F1
#
_entry.id   AF-A0A2V6XFA6-F1
#
_cell.length_a   1.000
_cell.length_b   1.000
_cell.length_c   1.000
_cell.angle_alpha   90.00
_cell.angle_beta   90.00
_cell.angle_gamma   90.00
#
_symmetry.space_group_name_H-M   'P 1'
#
loop_
_entity.id
_entity.type
_entity.pdbx_description
1 polymer ?
#
loop_
_entity_poly.entity_id
_entity_poly.type
_entity_poly.pdbx_seq_one_letter_code
_entity_poly.pdbx_strand_id
1 'polypeptide(L)'
;MSRARRAARPALRDEQGFALLLVLLVLALVAVVSVEFAYSMRLEAAAVRAYKNGIIGNHLAETALEQAIREIVADTKFVVEEEDGLLTFYTADLRPLPRLRREKAELGGGQYSYRITDEEARLNVNNSPPDRIDRLLQTLGVDKEVRDTIVDSIQDWRDPNEEHRLNGAESEDYYLKLPVPYRAHNANLESITELLQIKGVTPAIYNGTKDRPGLAGLVTVRGSGPVNMNTAGADALRALGLSAAEITEIVQSRHNNGPYPNVPGKFGGRNLSVATRTFRVEAEGIVDDRVAVRLTAIVQKRTDGDPPAAVVLEWSGLR
;
A
#
# COMPACT_ATOMS: atom_id res chain seq x y z
N MET A 1 107.88 -11.58 41.12
CA MET A 1 106.82 -11.42 42.14
C MET A 1 105.86 -10.34 41.66
N SER A 2 104.57 -10.63 41.51
CA SER A 2 103.45 -9.80 41.98
C SER A 2 102.15 -10.23 41.28
N ARG A 3 101.23 -10.79 42.08
CA ARG A 3 99.83 -11.06 41.74
C ARG A 3 99.02 -9.78 41.91
N ALA A 4 98.06 -9.53 41.02
CA ALA A 4 96.77 -8.84 41.24
C ALA A 4 96.19 -8.43 39.88
N ARG A 5 94.89 -8.39 39.58
CA ARG A 5 93.65 -8.61 40.34
C ARG A 5 92.57 -8.83 39.27
N ARG A 6 91.63 -9.74 39.53
CA ARG A 6 90.37 -9.88 38.79
C ARG A 6 89.57 -8.57 38.90
N ALA A 7 89.20 -7.97 37.79
CA ALA A 7 88.14 -6.97 37.72
C ALA A 7 86.90 -7.66 37.14
N ALA A 8 85.88 -7.87 37.98
CA ALA A 8 84.56 -8.25 37.52
C ALA A 8 83.96 -7.06 36.77
N ARG A 9 83.65 -7.24 35.48
CA ARG A 9 82.82 -6.28 34.73
C ARG A 9 81.35 -6.54 35.04
N PRO A 10 80.52 -5.50 35.21
CA PRO A 10 79.10 -5.67 35.48
C PRO A 10 78.42 -6.29 34.27
N ALA A 11 77.53 -7.25 34.51
CA ALA A 11 76.63 -7.78 33.49
C ALA A 11 75.81 -6.60 32.93
N LEU A 12 76.03 -6.28 31.65
CA LEU A 12 75.12 -5.41 30.91
C LEU A 12 73.77 -6.12 30.89
N ARG A 13 72.76 -5.46 31.45
CA ARG A 13 71.38 -5.91 31.48
C ARG A 13 70.87 -6.13 30.07
N ASP A 14 70.10 -7.19 29.94
CA ASP A 14 69.52 -7.73 28.73
C ASP A 14 68.31 -6.87 28.28
N GLU A 15 68.52 -5.88 27.40
CA GLU A 15 67.45 -5.01 26.86
C GLU A 15 66.79 -5.58 25.57
N GLN A 16 67.02 -6.86 25.24
CA GLN A 16 66.52 -7.45 23.99
C GLN A 16 65.01 -7.81 23.99
N GLY A 17 64.35 -7.81 25.16
CA GLY A 17 62.91 -8.11 25.27
C GLY A 17 61.97 -6.90 25.16
N PHE A 18 62.45 -5.69 25.49
CA PHE A 18 61.61 -4.48 25.53
C PHE A 18 61.26 -3.97 24.13
N ALA A 19 62.21 -4.04 23.19
CA ALA A 19 61.96 -3.65 21.80
C ALA A 19 60.87 -4.51 21.14
N LEU A 20 60.84 -5.81 21.42
CA LEU A 20 59.80 -6.71 20.92
C LEU A 20 58.42 -6.34 21.48
N LEU A 21 58.32 -6.02 22.78
CA LEU A 21 57.06 -5.57 23.39
C LEU A 21 56.57 -4.26 22.78
N LEU A 22 57.47 -3.31 22.50
CA LEU A 22 57.12 -2.05 21.83
C LEU A 22 56.64 -2.31 20.40
N VAL A 23 57.31 -3.18 19.65
CA VAL A 23 56.87 -3.57 18.29
C VAL A 23 55.51 -4.26 18.33
N LEU A 24 55.29 -5.21 19.24
CA LEU A 24 54.00 -5.88 19.40
C LEU A 24 52.90 -4.91 19.82
N LEU A 25 53.19 -3.95 20.68
CA LEU A 25 52.23 -2.91 21.08
C LEU A 25 51.86 -2.01 19.89
N VAL A 26 52.84 -1.57 19.11
CA VAL A 26 52.61 -0.77 17.89
C VAL A 26 51.81 -1.58 16.87
N LEU A 27 52.15 -2.85 16.64
CA LEU A 27 51.41 -3.73 15.73
C LEU A 27 49.97 -3.96 16.20
N ALA A 28 49.76 -4.17 17.51
CA ALA A 28 48.42 -4.31 18.08
C ALA A 28 47.59 -3.04 17.88
N LEU A 29 48.18 -1.86 18.10
CA LEU A 29 47.49 -0.58 17.89
C LEU A 29 47.14 -0.35 16.41
N VAL A 30 48.08 -0.60 15.50
CA VAL A 30 47.85 -0.51 14.04
C VAL A 30 46.77 -1.50 13.61
N ALA A 31 46.74 -2.72 14.16
CA ALA A 31 45.73 -3.71 13.86
C ALA A 31 44.32 -3.23 14.28
N VAL A 32 44.17 -2.68 15.49
CA VAL A 32 42.88 -2.13 15.96
C VAL A 32 42.40 -1.01 15.05
N VAL A 33 43.26 -0.04 14.73
CA VAL A 33 42.92 1.07 13.82
C VAL A 33 42.54 0.56 12.43
N SER A 34 43.26 -0.44 11.92
CA SER A 34 42.97 -1.04 10.61
C SER A 34 41.62 -1.75 10.58
N VAL A 35 41.24 -2.45 11.66
CA VAL A 35 39.94 -3.12 11.78
C VAL A 35 38.80 -2.09 11.85
N GLU A 36 38.94 -1.05 12.68
CA GLU A 36 37.96 0.05 12.77
C GLU A 36 37.76 0.76 11.42
N PHE A 37 38.86 1.08 10.73
CA PHE A 37 38.81 1.68 9.40
C PHE A 37 38.10 0.76 8.39
N ALA A 38 38.43 -0.54 8.39
CA ALA A 38 37.77 -1.51 7.51
C ALA A 38 36.27 -1.65 7.80
N TYR A 39 35.87 -1.59 9.08
CA TYR A 39 34.47 -1.59 9.49
C TYR A 39 33.75 -0.32 9.01
N SER A 40 34.35 0.86 9.24
CA SER A 40 33.81 2.15 8.77
C SER A 40 33.61 2.17 7.24
N MET A 41 34.62 1.74 6.48
CA MET A 41 34.54 1.67 5.02
C MET A 41 33.46 0.71 4.53
N ARG A 42 33.25 -0.43 5.22
CA ARG A 42 32.15 -1.35 4.87
C ARG A 42 30.79 -0.73 5.13
N LEU A 43 30.63 0.00 6.23
CA LEU A 43 29.39 0.70 6.57
C LEU A 43 29.09 1.81 5.54
N GLU A 44 30.08 2.64 5.21
CA GLU A 44 29.94 3.68 4.18
C GLU A 44 29.59 3.10 2.82
N ALA A 45 30.29 2.03 2.40
CA ALA A 45 30.01 1.37 1.13
C ALA A 45 28.59 0.76 1.10
N ALA A 46 28.10 0.24 2.23
CA ALA A 46 26.73 -0.25 2.34
C ALA A 46 25.71 0.89 2.27
N ALA A 47 25.96 2.00 2.95
CA ALA A 47 25.10 3.19 2.91
C ALA A 47 25.02 3.79 1.50
N VAL A 48 26.15 3.93 0.81
CA VAL A 48 26.20 4.42 -0.58
C VAL A 48 25.45 3.49 -1.53
N ARG A 49 25.59 2.16 -1.38
CA ARG A 49 24.81 1.19 -2.16
C ARG A 49 23.31 1.31 -1.89
N ALA A 50 22.89 1.39 -0.64
CA ALA A 50 21.49 1.56 -0.28
C ALA A 50 20.90 2.85 -0.87
N TYR A 51 21.65 3.97 -0.75
CA TYR A 51 21.25 5.24 -1.33
C TYR A 51 21.11 5.19 -2.86
N LYS A 52 22.12 4.62 -3.55
CA LYS A 52 22.07 4.39 -5.01
C LYS A 52 20.87 3.53 -5.40
N ASN A 53 20.65 2.40 -4.71
CA ASN A 53 19.56 1.49 -4.99
C ASN A 53 18.19 2.14 -4.72
N GLY A 54 18.10 3.03 -3.72
CA GLY A 54 16.90 3.83 -3.45
C GLY A 54 16.57 4.80 -4.59
N ILE A 55 17.56 5.52 -5.14
CA ILE A 55 17.35 6.41 -6.29
C ILE A 55 16.88 5.63 -7.52
N ILE A 56 17.60 4.54 -7.86
CA ILE A 56 17.25 3.69 -9.00
C ILE A 56 15.85 3.09 -8.79
N GLY A 57 15.58 2.55 -7.60
CA GLY A 57 14.29 1.99 -7.23
C GLY A 57 13.15 3.00 -7.36
N ASN A 58 13.34 4.25 -6.92
CA ASN A 58 12.30 5.27 -7.02
C ASN A 58 11.93 5.58 -8.48
N HIS A 59 12.92 5.77 -9.35
CA HIS A 59 12.65 6.01 -10.78
C HIS A 59 12.07 4.79 -11.51
N LEU A 60 12.42 3.57 -11.08
CA LEU A 60 11.78 2.35 -11.58
C LEU A 60 10.32 2.24 -11.14
N ALA A 61 10.00 2.60 -9.89
CA ALA A 61 8.64 2.63 -9.39
C ALA A 61 7.80 3.72 -10.11
N GLU A 62 8.37 4.91 -10.31
CA GLU A 62 7.77 5.98 -11.14
C GLU A 62 7.51 5.50 -12.57
N THR A 63 8.47 4.80 -13.18
CA THR A 63 8.28 4.19 -14.51
C THR A 63 7.10 3.22 -14.51
N ALA A 64 7.00 2.35 -13.49
CA ALA A 64 5.89 1.42 -13.33
C ALA A 64 4.54 2.16 -13.26
N LEU A 65 4.47 3.27 -12.52
CA LEU A 65 3.28 4.12 -12.47
C LEU A 65 2.94 4.71 -13.83
N GLU A 66 3.91 5.22 -14.58
CA GLU A 66 3.68 5.78 -15.92
C GLU A 66 3.23 4.71 -16.93
N GLN A 67 3.75 3.48 -16.84
CA GLN A 67 3.23 2.36 -17.65
C GLN A 67 1.78 2.02 -17.28
N ALA A 68 1.42 2.07 -16.00
CA ALA A 68 0.05 1.87 -15.58
C ALA A 68 -0.88 2.98 -16.09
N ILE A 69 -0.45 4.24 -15.99
CA ILE A 69 -1.18 5.40 -16.53
C ILE A 69 -1.39 5.25 -18.03
N ARG A 70 -0.38 4.80 -18.77
CA ARG A 70 -0.49 4.53 -20.22
C ARG A 70 -1.60 3.53 -20.54
N GLU A 71 -1.76 2.46 -19.77
CA GLU A 71 -2.87 1.52 -19.95
C GLU A 71 -4.22 2.14 -19.58
N ILE A 72 -4.27 2.93 -18.49
CA ILE A 72 -5.50 3.60 -18.02
C ILE A 72 -6.03 4.61 -19.03
N VAL A 73 -5.14 5.43 -19.63
CA VAL A 73 -5.52 6.49 -20.58
C VAL A 73 -5.74 5.99 -22.00
N ALA A 74 -5.44 4.72 -22.30
CA ALA A 74 -5.77 4.13 -23.58
C ALA A 74 -7.29 4.25 -23.89
N ASP A 75 -7.68 4.00 -25.14
CA ASP A 75 -9.08 4.04 -25.57
C ASP A 75 -9.89 2.87 -24.98
N THR A 76 -10.21 3.01 -23.70
CA THR A 76 -10.81 2.02 -22.82
C THR A 76 -12.12 2.54 -22.27
N LYS A 77 -13.12 1.65 -22.25
CA LYS A 77 -14.47 1.93 -21.75
C LYS A 77 -14.82 1.06 -20.55
N PHE A 78 -14.41 -0.19 -20.58
CA PHE A 78 -14.72 -1.18 -19.54
C PHE A 78 -13.45 -1.87 -19.07
N VAL A 79 -13.52 -2.49 -17.90
CA VAL A 79 -12.47 -3.32 -17.34
C VAL A 79 -13.07 -4.55 -16.71
N VAL A 80 -12.36 -5.67 -16.76
CA VAL A 80 -12.72 -6.93 -16.11
C VAL A 80 -11.48 -7.46 -15.41
N GLU A 81 -11.67 -8.08 -14.24
CA GLU A 81 -10.63 -8.87 -13.58
C GLU A 81 -10.66 -10.31 -14.13
N GLU A 82 -9.56 -10.75 -14.72
CA GLU A 82 -9.42 -12.10 -15.29
C GLU A 82 -9.05 -13.13 -14.22
N GLU A 83 -8.99 -14.43 -14.57
CA GLU A 83 -8.67 -15.53 -13.64
C GLU A 83 -7.33 -15.36 -12.91
N ASP A 84 -6.37 -14.65 -13.53
CA ASP A 84 -5.06 -14.35 -12.92
C ASP A 84 -5.11 -13.19 -11.91
N GLY A 85 -6.29 -12.61 -11.65
CA GLY A 85 -6.49 -11.51 -10.70
C GLY A 85 -5.98 -10.17 -11.19
N LEU A 86 -5.66 -10.05 -12.50
CA LEU A 86 -5.22 -8.82 -13.13
C LEU A 86 -6.33 -8.22 -13.98
N LEU A 87 -6.38 -6.88 -14.00
CA LEU A 87 -7.31 -6.15 -14.85
C LEU A 87 -6.93 -6.23 -16.34
N THR A 88 -7.92 -6.56 -17.17
CA THR A 88 -7.91 -6.38 -18.61
C THR A 88 -8.83 -5.22 -18.98
N PHE A 89 -8.34 -4.35 -19.86
CA PHE A 89 -9.10 -3.22 -20.37
C PHE A 89 -9.80 -3.58 -21.68
N TYR A 90 -10.99 -3.03 -21.89
CA TYR A 90 -11.81 -3.28 -23.07
C TYR A 90 -12.21 -1.97 -23.75
N THR A 91 -12.26 -1.97 -25.08
CA THR A 91 -12.79 -0.85 -25.87
C THR A 91 -14.31 -0.76 -25.74
N ALA A 92 -14.92 0.29 -26.31
CA ALA A 92 -16.38 0.44 -26.37
C ALA A 92 -17.07 -0.72 -27.13
N ASP A 93 -16.38 -1.33 -28.10
CA ASP A 93 -16.86 -2.48 -28.87
C ASP A 93 -16.61 -3.82 -28.16
N LEU A 94 -16.31 -3.81 -26.86
CA LEU A 94 -16.04 -5.00 -26.04
C LEU A 94 -14.83 -5.82 -26.52
N ARG A 95 -13.86 -5.18 -27.17
CA ARG A 95 -12.60 -5.85 -27.57
C ARG A 95 -11.55 -5.70 -26.47
N PRO A 96 -10.93 -6.79 -25.99
CA PRO A 96 -9.86 -6.69 -25.00
C PRO A 96 -8.62 -6.03 -25.60
N LEU A 97 -7.98 -5.16 -24.83
CA LEU A 97 -6.69 -4.59 -25.16
C LEU A 97 -5.57 -5.50 -24.63
N PRO A 98 -4.45 -5.62 -25.35
CA PRO A 98 -3.30 -6.37 -24.88
C PRO A 98 -2.74 -5.74 -23.60
N ARG A 99 -2.54 -6.55 -22.57
CA ARG A 99 -1.88 -6.14 -21.34
C ARG A 99 -0.39 -5.92 -21.62
N LEU A 100 0.17 -4.83 -21.08
CA LEU A 100 1.61 -4.63 -21.07
C LEU A 100 2.28 -5.66 -20.15
N ARG A 101 3.61 -5.80 -20.25
CA ARG A 101 4.38 -6.59 -19.28
C ARG A 101 4.39 -5.84 -17.94
N ARG A 102 3.62 -6.34 -16.98
CA ARG A 102 3.46 -5.73 -15.65
C ARG A 102 4.38 -6.29 -14.57
N GLU A 103 5.01 -7.44 -14.82
CA GLU A 103 5.90 -8.09 -13.86
C GLU A 103 7.34 -8.12 -14.34
N LYS A 104 8.25 -7.69 -13.45
CA LYS A 104 9.71 -7.71 -13.64
C LYS A 104 10.12 -7.28 -15.05
N ALA A 105 9.55 -6.17 -15.52
CA ALA A 105 9.91 -5.57 -16.80
C ALA A 105 11.25 -4.86 -16.64
N GLU A 106 12.15 -5.02 -17.60
CA GLU A 106 13.51 -4.47 -17.51
C GLU A 106 13.54 -3.01 -17.96
N LEU A 107 14.22 -2.18 -17.17
CA LEU A 107 14.60 -0.82 -17.57
C LEU A 107 15.86 -0.39 -16.81
N GLY A 108 16.87 0.07 -17.54
CA GLY A 108 18.05 0.78 -17.01
C GLY A 108 18.54 0.35 -15.61
N GLY A 109 19.31 -0.73 -15.52
CA GLY A 109 19.99 -1.12 -14.27
C GLY A 109 19.09 -1.78 -13.20
N GLY A 110 17.82 -2.06 -13.52
CA GLY A 110 16.92 -2.82 -12.66
C GLY A 110 15.66 -3.29 -13.39
N GLN A 111 14.63 -3.59 -12.60
CA GLN A 111 13.32 -4.03 -13.07
C GLN A 111 12.21 -3.22 -12.40
N TYR A 112 11.03 -3.19 -13.01
CA TYR A 112 9.84 -2.65 -12.38
C TYR A 112 8.67 -3.61 -12.48
N SER A 113 7.75 -3.52 -11.52
CA SER A 113 6.47 -4.24 -11.57
C SER A 113 5.34 -3.29 -11.17
N TYR A 114 4.13 -3.55 -11.66
CA TYR A 114 2.94 -2.82 -11.20
C TYR A 114 1.68 -3.66 -11.26
N ARG A 115 0.71 -3.30 -10.43
CA ARG A 115 -0.64 -3.85 -10.42
C ARG A 115 -1.66 -2.72 -10.50
N ILE A 116 -2.64 -2.88 -11.38
CA ILE A 116 -3.79 -1.98 -11.49
C ILE A 116 -5.00 -2.70 -10.90
N THR A 117 -5.68 -2.05 -9.96
CA THR A 117 -6.98 -2.49 -9.43
C THR A 117 -8.01 -1.39 -9.61
N ASP A 118 -9.27 -1.79 -9.73
CA ASP A 118 -10.38 -0.84 -9.91
C ASP A 118 -10.81 -0.32 -8.55
N GLU A 119 -10.65 0.98 -8.32
CA GLU A 119 -11.04 1.60 -7.05
C GLU A 119 -12.58 1.71 -6.94
N GLU A 120 -13.29 1.75 -8.08
CA GLU A 120 -14.76 1.76 -8.13
C GLU A 120 -15.36 0.35 -8.03
N ALA A 121 -14.54 -0.70 -7.90
CA ALA A 121 -14.99 -2.03 -7.47
C ALA A 121 -15.36 -2.07 -5.97
N ARG A 122 -14.93 -1.05 -5.20
CA ARG A 122 -15.06 -0.94 -3.75
C ARG A 122 -16.21 -0.01 -3.36
N LEU A 123 -16.69 -0.16 -2.13
CA LEU A 123 -17.72 0.71 -1.57
C LEU A 123 -17.13 2.04 -1.14
N ASN A 124 -17.63 3.14 -1.70
CA ASN A 124 -17.20 4.46 -1.24
C ASN A 124 -17.90 4.83 0.08
N VAL A 125 -17.13 4.97 1.17
CA VAL A 125 -17.65 5.25 2.52
C VAL A 125 -18.29 6.63 2.60
N ASN A 126 -17.78 7.60 1.85
CA ASN A 126 -18.24 8.99 1.86
C ASN A 126 -19.60 9.20 1.17
N ASN A 127 -20.08 8.23 0.39
CA ASN A 127 -21.39 8.35 -0.28
C ASN A 127 -22.28 7.11 -0.11
N SER A 128 -21.85 6.15 0.70
CA SER A 128 -22.68 5.00 1.03
C SER A 128 -23.69 5.34 2.13
N PRO A 129 -24.96 4.94 1.95
CA PRO A 129 -25.95 5.08 3.00
C PRO A 129 -25.67 4.11 4.16
N PRO A 130 -26.13 4.40 5.39
CA PRO A 130 -25.84 3.61 6.59
C PRO A 130 -26.15 2.12 6.45
N ASP A 131 -27.28 1.78 5.81
CA ASP A 131 -27.73 0.40 5.61
C ASP A 131 -26.76 -0.42 4.72
N ARG A 132 -26.04 0.24 3.80
CA ARG A 132 -25.05 -0.41 2.96
C ARG A 132 -23.79 -0.75 3.73
N ILE A 133 -23.35 0.15 4.61
CA ILE A 133 -22.21 -0.10 5.50
C ILE A 133 -22.54 -1.19 6.51
N ASP A 134 -23.76 -1.20 7.09
CA ASP A 134 -24.21 -2.27 7.98
C ASP A 134 -24.19 -3.64 7.27
N ARG A 135 -24.71 -3.74 6.03
CA ARG A 135 -24.67 -4.99 5.25
C ARG A 135 -23.25 -5.45 4.93
N LEU A 136 -22.33 -4.53 4.64
CA LEU A 136 -20.92 -4.86 4.45
C LEU A 136 -20.33 -5.46 5.73
N LEU A 137 -20.48 -4.78 6.86
CA LEU A 137 -19.97 -5.25 8.14
C LEU A 137 -20.62 -6.58 8.56
N GLN A 138 -21.91 -6.78 8.26
CA GLN A 138 -22.60 -8.04 8.48
C GLN A 138 -21.98 -9.17 7.64
N THR A 139 -21.60 -8.87 6.39
CA THR A 139 -20.92 -9.81 5.50
C THR A 139 -19.55 -10.21 6.07
N LEU A 140 -18.86 -9.30 6.75
CA LEU A 140 -17.61 -9.58 7.47
C LEU A 140 -17.82 -10.34 8.79
N GLY A 141 -19.07 -10.59 9.17
CA GLY A 141 -19.45 -11.28 10.40
C GLY A 141 -19.13 -10.47 11.66
N VAL A 142 -19.24 -9.14 11.58
CA VAL A 142 -19.14 -8.23 12.74
C VAL A 142 -20.47 -8.26 13.50
N ASP A 143 -20.41 -8.34 14.83
CA ASP A 143 -21.60 -8.41 15.70
C ASP A 143 -22.47 -7.16 15.62
N LYS A 144 -23.80 -7.33 15.74
CA LYS A 144 -24.77 -6.24 15.50
C LYS A 144 -24.48 -4.98 16.31
N GLU A 145 -24.18 -5.11 17.61
CA GLU A 145 -23.86 -3.97 18.49
C GLU A 145 -22.63 -3.19 18.01
N VAL A 146 -21.59 -3.91 17.54
CA VAL A 146 -20.38 -3.30 17.00
C VAL A 146 -20.67 -2.63 15.66
N ARG A 147 -21.51 -3.24 14.81
CA ARG A 147 -21.92 -2.61 13.54
C ARG A 147 -22.71 -1.33 13.77
N ASP A 148 -23.64 -1.33 14.71
CA ASP A 148 -24.44 -0.15 15.05
C ASP A 148 -23.54 0.99 15.52
N THR A 149 -22.55 0.68 16.35
CA THR A 149 -21.51 1.63 16.78
C THR A 149 -20.72 2.18 15.59
N ILE A 150 -20.17 1.31 14.73
CA ILE A 150 -19.35 1.73 13.59
C ILE A 150 -20.17 2.58 12.60
N VAL A 151 -21.40 2.16 12.29
CA VAL A 151 -22.26 2.84 11.33
C VAL A 151 -22.61 4.24 11.83
N ASP A 152 -23.05 4.36 13.08
CA ASP A 152 -23.35 5.66 13.70
C ASP A 152 -22.09 6.54 13.76
N SER A 153 -20.97 5.99 14.21
CA SER A 153 -19.70 6.75 14.30
C SER A 153 -19.12 7.16 12.96
N ILE A 154 -19.36 6.41 11.86
CA ILE A 154 -19.01 6.86 10.50
C ILE A 154 -19.86 8.07 10.09
N GLN A 155 -21.14 8.12 10.48
CA GLN A 155 -21.99 9.25 10.16
C GLN A 155 -21.57 10.48 10.96
N ASP A 156 -21.34 10.34 12.27
CA ASP A 156 -20.87 11.43 13.16
C ASP A 156 -19.52 11.97 12.65
N TRP A 157 -18.55 11.10 12.37
CA TRP A 157 -17.23 11.49 11.84
C TRP A 157 -17.29 12.39 10.59
N ARG A 158 -18.33 12.23 9.77
CA ARG A 158 -18.46 12.89 8.47
C ARG A 158 -19.31 14.15 8.49
N ASP A 159 -20.22 14.26 9.44
CA ASP A 159 -21.18 15.35 9.46
C ASP A 159 -20.58 16.59 10.15
N PRO A 160 -21.03 17.82 9.82
CA PRO A 160 -20.33 19.02 10.25
C PRO A 160 -20.66 19.46 11.69
N ASN A 161 -21.47 18.70 12.42
CA ASN A 161 -21.95 19.09 13.75
C ASN A 161 -21.20 18.31 14.87
N GLU A 162 -21.61 18.46 16.12
CA GLU A 162 -20.97 17.82 17.28
C GLU A 162 -22.01 17.04 18.12
N GLU A 163 -23.16 16.70 17.52
CA GLU A 163 -24.20 15.88 18.12
C GLU A 163 -23.96 14.41 17.73
N HIS A 164 -23.67 13.58 18.73
CA HIS A 164 -23.47 12.16 18.48
C HIS A 164 -24.81 11.42 18.30
N ARG A 165 -24.83 10.43 17.41
CA ARG A 165 -25.95 9.47 17.29
C ARG A 165 -26.00 8.51 18.49
N LEU A 166 -27.05 7.69 18.56
CA LEU A 166 -27.32 6.80 19.71
C LEU A 166 -26.10 5.94 20.10
N ASN A 167 -25.44 5.32 19.12
CA ASN A 167 -24.23 4.51 19.34
C ASN A 167 -22.95 5.20 18.85
N GLY A 168 -23.11 6.42 18.33
CA GLY A 168 -22.06 7.18 17.66
C GLY A 168 -21.01 7.75 18.61
N ALA A 169 -20.22 8.69 18.08
CA ALA A 169 -19.15 9.38 18.79
C ALA A 169 -18.73 10.65 18.06
N GLU A 170 -18.56 11.72 18.84
CA GLU A 170 -18.02 13.01 18.44
C GLU A 170 -16.77 13.39 19.24
N SER A 171 -16.22 14.56 18.96
CA SER A 171 -14.96 15.02 19.56
C SER A 171 -15.05 15.11 21.08
N GLU A 172 -16.04 15.82 21.61
CA GLU A 172 -16.13 16.18 23.03
C GLU A 172 -16.65 15.02 23.91
N ASP A 173 -17.50 14.14 23.38
CA ASP A 173 -18.06 13.01 24.14
C ASP A 173 -17.14 11.79 24.15
N TYR A 174 -16.36 11.54 23.08
CA TYR A 174 -15.55 10.33 22.93
C TYR A 174 -14.09 10.59 22.58
N TYR A 175 -13.77 11.18 21.42
CA TYR A 175 -12.39 11.15 20.89
C TYR A 175 -11.38 11.94 21.73
N LEU A 176 -11.77 13.06 22.34
CA LEU A 176 -10.91 13.84 23.24
C LEU A 176 -10.72 13.20 24.63
N LYS A 177 -11.45 12.13 24.94
CA LYS A 177 -11.31 11.37 26.19
C LYS A 177 -10.40 10.14 26.05
N LEU A 178 -9.91 9.88 24.84
CA LEU A 178 -8.96 8.78 24.59
C LEU A 178 -7.59 9.08 25.22
N PRO A 179 -6.77 8.03 25.51
CA PRO A 179 -5.42 8.21 26.05
C PRO A 179 -4.53 9.10 25.17
N VAL A 180 -4.72 9.01 23.84
CA VAL A 180 -4.16 9.93 22.86
C VAL A 180 -5.35 10.66 22.23
N PRO A 181 -5.68 11.88 22.70
CA PRO A 181 -6.88 12.59 22.27
C PRO A 181 -6.72 13.16 20.87
N TYR A 182 -7.80 13.11 20.10
CA TYR A 182 -7.93 13.76 18.79
C TYR A 182 -9.39 14.20 18.59
N ARG A 183 -9.66 14.94 17.51
CA ARG A 183 -11.01 15.38 17.14
C ARG A 183 -11.55 14.51 16.01
N ALA A 184 -12.88 14.39 15.96
CA ALA A 184 -13.56 13.92 14.76
C ALA A 184 -13.24 14.88 13.59
N HIS A 185 -13.31 14.36 12.36
CA HIS A 185 -12.95 15.15 11.18
C HIS A 185 -14.05 16.16 10.81
N ASN A 186 -15.31 15.83 11.11
CA ASN A 186 -16.51 16.60 10.76
C ASN A 186 -16.58 16.89 9.25
N ALA A 187 -16.06 15.94 8.46
CA ALA A 187 -15.92 16.01 7.02
C ALA A 187 -15.76 14.60 6.44
N ASN A 188 -15.92 14.49 5.12
CA ASN A 188 -15.64 13.25 4.42
C ASN A 188 -14.22 12.75 4.71
N LEU A 189 -14.07 11.43 4.83
CA LEU A 189 -12.76 10.80 5.00
C LEU A 189 -11.88 11.14 3.79
N GLU A 190 -10.65 11.54 4.05
CA GLU A 190 -9.62 11.80 3.03
C GLU A 190 -8.78 10.55 2.74
N SER A 191 -8.63 9.67 3.73
CA SER A 191 -7.95 8.38 3.61
C SER A 191 -8.77 7.25 4.22
N ILE A 192 -8.69 6.05 3.64
CA ILE A 192 -9.27 4.84 4.22
C ILE A 192 -8.68 4.51 5.60
N THR A 193 -7.45 4.94 5.90
CA THR A 193 -6.81 4.69 7.20
C THR A 193 -7.48 5.43 8.35
N GLU A 194 -8.24 6.50 8.07
CA GLU A 194 -9.06 7.19 9.08
C GLU A 194 -10.10 6.27 9.70
N LEU A 195 -10.50 5.19 9.02
CA LEU A 195 -11.40 4.19 9.60
C LEU A 195 -10.84 3.62 10.92
N LEU A 196 -9.52 3.51 11.09
CA LEU A 196 -8.91 3.05 12.34
C LEU A 196 -9.08 4.02 13.52
N GLN A 197 -9.46 5.28 13.24
CA GLN A 197 -9.75 6.28 14.26
C GLN A 197 -11.22 6.28 14.66
N ILE A 198 -12.10 5.66 13.86
CA ILE A 198 -13.53 5.62 14.12
C ILE A 198 -13.83 4.61 15.22
N LYS A 199 -14.64 5.04 16.20
CA LYS A 199 -15.08 4.20 17.30
C LYS A 199 -15.67 2.87 16.80
N GLY A 200 -15.20 1.76 17.40
CA GLY A 200 -15.64 0.41 17.07
C GLY A 200 -14.84 -0.27 15.95
N VAL A 201 -14.09 0.46 15.13
CA VAL A 201 -13.24 -0.15 14.09
C VAL A 201 -11.94 -0.64 14.72
N THR A 202 -11.77 -1.96 14.79
CA THR A 202 -10.54 -2.59 15.28
C THR A 202 -9.57 -2.87 14.13
N PRO A 203 -8.25 -3.05 14.41
CA PRO A 203 -7.31 -3.50 13.40
C PRO A 203 -7.71 -4.81 12.71
N ALA A 204 -8.45 -5.70 13.39
CA ALA A 204 -8.95 -6.94 12.81
C ALA A 204 -10.12 -6.71 11.83
N ILE A 205 -11.01 -5.74 12.12
CA ILE A 205 -12.08 -5.34 11.19
C ILE A 205 -11.50 -4.60 9.98
N TYR A 206 -10.51 -3.74 10.22
CA TYR A 206 -9.87 -2.95 9.17
C TYR A 206 -9.00 -3.79 8.23
N ASN A 207 -8.04 -4.55 8.78
CA ASN A 207 -7.10 -5.36 7.99
C ASN A 207 -7.67 -6.72 7.57
N GLY A 208 -8.69 -7.21 8.30
CA GLY A 208 -9.21 -8.55 8.13
C GLY A 208 -8.47 -9.58 8.96
N THR A 209 -8.80 -10.85 8.72
CA THR A 209 -8.17 -12.02 9.33
C THR A 209 -7.73 -12.98 8.23
N LYS A 210 -7.12 -14.12 8.59
CA LYS A 210 -6.75 -15.15 7.59
C LYS A 210 -7.94 -15.65 6.78
N ASP A 211 -9.12 -15.67 7.39
CA ASP A 211 -10.32 -16.29 6.82
C ASP A 211 -11.32 -15.27 6.25
N ARG A 212 -11.12 -13.97 6.52
CA ARG A 212 -12.06 -12.91 6.13
C ARG A 212 -11.35 -11.64 5.68
N PRO A 213 -11.78 -11.02 4.57
CA PRO A 213 -11.24 -9.73 4.17
C PRO A 213 -11.56 -8.64 5.19
N GLY A 214 -10.71 -7.61 5.23
CA GLY A 214 -10.95 -6.41 6.02
C GLY A 214 -11.57 -5.28 5.21
N LEU A 215 -12.04 -4.24 5.91
CA LEU A 215 -12.53 -3.02 5.26
C LEU A 215 -11.51 -2.41 4.29
N ALA A 216 -10.21 -2.46 4.60
CA ALA A 216 -9.15 -1.87 3.78
C ALA A 216 -9.14 -2.36 2.31
N GLY A 217 -9.60 -3.59 2.05
CA GLY A 217 -9.69 -4.13 0.70
C GLY A 217 -11.04 -3.89 0.00
N LEU A 218 -12.08 -3.54 0.76
CA LEU A 218 -13.47 -3.54 0.31
C LEU A 218 -14.09 -2.13 0.19
N VAL A 219 -13.44 -1.13 0.78
CA VAL A 219 -13.93 0.24 0.79
C VAL A 219 -12.93 1.21 0.18
N THR A 220 -13.43 2.36 -0.24
CA THR A 220 -12.64 3.49 -0.72
C THR A 220 -13.22 4.80 -0.21
N VAL A 221 -12.44 5.87 -0.31
CA VAL A 221 -12.87 7.26 -0.11
C VAL A 221 -12.84 8.06 -1.42
N ARG A 222 -12.37 7.42 -2.51
CA ARG A 222 -12.21 8.01 -3.85
C ARG A 222 -13.25 7.41 -4.82
N GLY A 223 -13.41 8.02 -5.98
CA GLY A 223 -14.35 7.56 -7.02
C GLY A 223 -15.72 8.25 -6.98
N SER A 224 -16.54 7.93 -7.98
CA SER A 224 -17.82 8.58 -8.28
C SER A 224 -18.99 8.10 -7.41
N GLY A 225 -18.86 6.93 -6.78
CA GLY A 225 -19.84 6.38 -5.83
C GLY A 225 -20.56 5.12 -6.28
N PRO A 226 -21.05 5.01 -7.53
CA PRO A 226 -21.53 3.73 -8.06
C PRO A 226 -20.43 2.67 -8.09
N VAL A 227 -20.80 1.42 -7.79
CA VAL A 227 -19.87 0.29 -7.76
C VAL A 227 -19.83 -0.41 -9.12
N ASN A 228 -18.64 -0.56 -9.70
CA ASN A 228 -18.45 -1.22 -10.98
C ASN A 228 -18.67 -2.73 -10.87
N MET A 229 -19.78 -3.21 -11.42
CA MET A 229 -20.15 -4.63 -11.37
C MET A 229 -19.22 -5.55 -12.19
N ASN A 230 -18.44 -4.98 -13.12
CA ASN A 230 -17.49 -5.75 -13.94
C ASN A 230 -16.22 -6.16 -13.16
N THR A 231 -16.00 -5.57 -11.98
CA THR A 231 -14.80 -5.80 -11.17
C THR A 231 -15.11 -6.01 -9.69
N ALA A 232 -16.27 -5.55 -9.19
CA ALA A 232 -16.67 -5.72 -7.80
C ALA A 232 -16.62 -7.19 -7.35
N GLY A 233 -16.04 -7.40 -6.17
CA GLY A 233 -16.02 -8.70 -5.50
C GLY A 233 -17.38 -9.05 -4.87
N ALA A 234 -17.52 -10.31 -4.44
CA ALA A 234 -18.77 -10.82 -3.88
C ALA A 234 -19.25 -10.03 -2.66
N ASP A 235 -18.34 -9.56 -1.79
CA ASP A 235 -18.71 -8.85 -0.57
C ASP A 235 -19.25 -7.44 -0.85
N ALA A 236 -18.65 -6.73 -1.81
CA ALA A 236 -19.14 -5.44 -2.27
C ALA A 236 -20.53 -5.57 -2.92
N LEU A 237 -20.72 -6.59 -3.77
CA LEU A 237 -22.02 -6.87 -4.39
C LEU A 237 -23.08 -7.26 -3.35
N ARG A 238 -22.73 -8.08 -2.36
CA ARG A 238 -23.64 -8.48 -1.27
C ARG A 238 -24.09 -7.28 -0.44
N ALA A 239 -23.18 -6.36 -0.14
CA ALA A 239 -23.49 -5.12 0.56
C ALA A 239 -24.46 -4.20 -0.22
N LEU A 240 -24.49 -4.30 -1.56
CA LEU A 240 -25.48 -3.64 -2.42
C LEU A 240 -26.83 -4.37 -2.47
N GLY A 241 -26.99 -5.45 -1.71
CA GLY A 241 -28.24 -6.20 -1.61
C GLY A 241 -28.44 -7.26 -2.69
N LEU A 242 -27.38 -7.66 -3.41
CA LEU A 242 -27.46 -8.76 -4.36
C LEU A 242 -27.47 -10.11 -3.62
N SER A 243 -28.32 -11.02 -4.08
CA SER A 243 -28.37 -12.42 -3.63
C SER A 243 -27.18 -13.23 -4.16
N ALA A 244 -26.89 -14.37 -3.52
CA ALA A 244 -25.80 -15.25 -3.95
C ALA A 244 -25.96 -15.74 -5.40
N ALA A 245 -27.20 -15.96 -5.86
CA ALA A 245 -27.49 -16.35 -7.24
C ALA A 245 -27.15 -15.22 -8.23
N GLU A 246 -27.53 -13.98 -7.91
CA GLU A 246 -27.23 -12.81 -8.76
C GLU A 246 -25.72 -12.51 -8.78
N ILE A 247 -25.03 -12.65 -7.64
CA ILE A 247 -23.56 -12.49 -7.58
C ILE A 247 -22.88 -13.53 -8.46
N THR A 248 -23.29 -14.80 -8.36
CA THR A 248 -22.76 -15.88 -9.18
C THR A 248 -23.00 -15.60 -10.65
N GLU A 249 -24.20 -15.12 -11.01
CA GLU A 249 -24.53 -14.76 -12.37
C GLU A 249 -23.60 -13.65 -12.92
N ILE A 250 -23.39 -12.59 -12.14
CA ILE A 250 -22.52 -11.46 -12.54
C ILE A 250 -21.09 -11.93 -12.76
N VAL A 251 -20.54 -12.67 -11.80
CA VAL A 251 -19.16 -13.15 -11.86
C VAL A 251 -18.96 -14.12 -13.02
N GLN A 252 -19.89 -15.05 -13.23
CA GLN A 252 -19.80 -16.02 -14.32
C GLN A 252 -20.01 -15.36 -15.69
N SER A 253 -20.96 -14.44 -15.82
CA SER A 253 -21.21 -13.76 -17.08
C SER A 253 -20.03 -12.89 -17.51
N ARG A 254 -19.44 -12.10 -16.58
CA ARG A 254 -18.31 -11.23 -16.95
C ARG A 254 -17.05 -12.02 -17.30
N HIS A 255 -16.90 -13.21 -16.71
CA HIS A 255 -15.83 -14.15 -17.04
C HIS A 255 -16.02 -14.79 -18.41
N ASN A 256 -17.23 -15.30 -18.71
CA ASN A 256 -17.47 -16.07 -19.93
C ASN A 256 -17.75 -15.21 -21.16
N ASN A 257 -18.34 -14.02 -20.97
CA ASN A 257 -18.84 -13.18 -22.05
C ASN A 257 -18.11 -11.82 -22.15
N GLY A 258 -17.15 -11.55 -21.27
CA GLY A 258 -16.54 -10.23 -21.14
C GLY A 258 -17.43 -9.22 -20.40
N PRO A 259 -17.07 -7.93 -20.39
CA PRO A 259 -17.73 -6.94 -19.55
C PRO A 259 -19.21 -6.73 -19.90
N TYR A 260 -20.03 -6.47 -18.89
CA TYR A 260 -21.36 -5.91 -19.09
C TYR A 260 -21.24 -4.51 -19.70
N PRO A 261 -21.89 -4.23 -20.86
CA PRO A 261 -21.85 -2.91 -21.49
C PRO A 261 -22.78 -1.89 -20.80
N ASN A 262 -23.76 -2.37 -20.05
CA ASN A 262 -24.73 -1.60 -19.28
C ASN A 262 -25.19 -2.43 -18.07
N VAL A 263 -25.70 -1.76 -17.03
CA VAL A 263 -26.32 -2.46 -15.90
C VAL A 263 -27.63 -3.10 -16.38
N PRO A 264 -27.79 -4.44 -16.29
CA PRO A 264 -29.06 -5.09 -16.59
C PRO A 264 -30.19 -4.57 -15.70
N GLY A 265 -31.40 -4.42 -16.27
CA GLY A 265 -32.54 -3.81 -15.54
C GLY A 265 -32.90 -4.51 -14.22
N LYS A 266 -32.70 -5.83 -14.12
CA LYS A 266 -32.90 -6.60 -12.88
C LYS A 266 -31.94 -6.22 -11.74
N PHE A 267 -30.81 -5.59 -12.05
CA PHE A 267 -29.86 -5.07 -11.06
C PHE A 267 -29.99 -3.56 -10.86
N GLY A 268 -30.98 -2.92 -11.51
CA GLY A 268 -31.24 -1.49 -11.39
C GLY A 268 -31.55 -1.04 -9.97
N GLY A 269 -31.29 0.23 -9.67
CA GLY A 269 -31.56 0.84 -8.35
C GLY A 269 -30.56 0.47 -7.24
N ARG A 270 -29.59 -0.42 -7.51
CA ARG A 270 -28.59 -0.86 -6.52
C ARG A 270 -27.27 -0.08 -6.56
N ASN A 271 -27.26 1.13 -7.13
CA ASN A 271 -26.06 1.98 -7.27
C ASN A 271 -24.87 1.27 -7.94
N LEU A 272 -25.15 0.47 -8.98
CA LEU A 272 -24.15 -0.21 -9.79
C LEU A 272 -23.78 0.63 -11.01
N SER A 273 -22.54 0.49 -11.46
CA SER A 273 -22.03 0.95 -12.76
C SER A 273 -21.36 -0.20 -13.50
N VAL A 274 -20.96 0.05 -14.75
CA VAL A 274 -20.19 -0.90 -15.58
C VAL A 274 -18.86 -0.32 -16.06
N ALA A 275 -18.66 0.97 -15.84
CA ALA A 275 -17.47 1.70 -16.24
C ALA A 275 -16.80 2.24 -14.98
N THR A 276 -15.48 2.38 -15.07
CA THR A 276 -14.69 2.96 -14.00
C THR A 276 -13.80 4.07 -14.52
N ARG A 277 -13.45 4.99 -13.62
CA ARG A 277 -12.50 6.08 -13.89
C ARG A 277 -11.39 6.15 -12.87
N THR A 278 -11.51 5.47 -11.73
CA THR A 278 -10.57 5.60 -10.63
C THR A 278 -9.90 4.26 -10.39
N PHE A 279 -8.59 4.25 -10.43
CA PHE A 279 -7.77 3.06 -10.33
C PHE A 279 -6.76 3.22 -9.21
N ARG A 280 -6.43 2.11 -8.57
CA ARG A 280 -5.29 2.02 -7.66
C ARG A 280 -4.15 1.32 -8.38
N VAL A 281 -2.99 1.98 -8.40
CA VAL A 281 -1.75 1.46 -8.96
C VAL A 281 -0.78 1.18 -7.81
N GLU A 282 -0.42 -0.08 -7.66
CA GLU A 282 0.69 -0.51 -6.80
C GLU A 282 1.90 -0.70 -7.70
N ALA A 283 2.98 0.05 -7.48
CA ALA A 283 4.16 0.02 -8.33
C ALA A 283 5.42 -0.24 -7.50
N GLU A 284 6.33 -1.02 -8.07
CA GLU A 284 7.54 -1.50 -7.42
C GLU A 284 8.76 -1.25 -8.31
N GLY A 285 9.80 -0.67 -7.72
CA GLY A 285 11.13 -0.59 -8.30
C GLY A 285 12.02 -1.67 -7.71
N ILE A 286 12.62 -2.49 -8.56
CA ILE A 286 13.38 -3.68 -8.21
C ILE A 286 14.84 -3.49 -8.62
N VAL A 287 15.76 -3.59 -7.66
CA VAL A 287 17.21 -3.46 -7.86
C VAL A 287 17.88 -4.66 -7.20
N ASP A 288 18.81 -5.31 -7.90
CA ASP A 288 19.48 -6.53 -7.43
C ASP A 288 18.48 -7.62 -6.97
N ASP A 289 17.43 -7.84 -7.76
CA ASP A 289 16.31 -8.77 -7.50
C ASP A 289 15.54 -8.54 -6.19
N ARG A 290 15.65 -7.34 -5.60
CA ARG A 290 14.90 -6.94 -4.40
C ARG A 290 14.05 -5.72 -4.67
N VAL A 291 12.85 -5.69 -4.09
CA VAL A 291 12.01 -4.48 -4.10
C VAL A 291 12.72 -3.41 -3.28
N ALA A 292 13.24 -2.40 -3.96
CA ALA A 292 13.94 -1.27 -3.35
C ALA A 292 12.96 -0.17 -2.93
N VAL A 293 11.90 0.04 -3.72
CA VAL A 293 10.85 1.03 -3.45
C VAL A 293 9.49 0.46 -3.83
N ARG A 294 8.47 0.74 -3.00
CA ARG A 294 7.07 0.51 -3.32
C ARG A 294 6.29 1.80 -3.20
N LEU A 295 5.48 2.07 -4.21
CA LEU A 295 4.54 3.18 -4.21
C LEU A 295 3.11 2.68 -4.47
N THR A 296 2.15 3.44 -3.96
CA THR A 296 0.73 3.26 -4.23
C THR A 296 0.13 4.59 -4.63
N ALA A 297 -0.54 4.63 -5.77
CA ALA A 297 -1.18 5.82 -6.30
C ALA A 297 -2.65 5.56 -6.61
N ILE A 298 -3.50 6.55 -6.34
CA ILE A 298 -4.88 6.58 -6.85
C ILE A 298 -4.90 7.47 -8.09
N VAL A 299 -5.20 6.87 -9.24
CA VAL A 299 -5.16 7.50 -10.55
C VAL A 299 -6.58 7.62 -11.08
N GLN A 300 -6.97 8.83 -11.49
CA GLN A 300 -8.27 9.10 -12.09
C GLN A 300 -8.14 9.46 -13.57
N LYS A 301 -8.82 8.72 -14.44
CA LYS A 301 -8.96 9.01 -15.87
C LYS A 301 -9.86 10.24 -16.07
N ARG A 302 -9.34 11.24 -16.79
CA ARG A 302 -10.08 12.42 -17.24
C ARG A 302 -10.91 12.11 -18.49
N THR A 303 -12.00 12.83 -18.66
CA THR A 303 -12.91 12.70 -19.83
C THR A 303 -12.99 13.99 -20.64
N ASP A 304 -12.31 15.03 -20.18
CA ASP A 304 -12.40 16.40 -20.65
C ASP A 304 -11.10 16.85 -21.36
N GLY A 305 -10.23 15.90 -21.73
CA GLY A 305 -8.98 16.16 -22.45
C GLY A 305 -8.82 15.29 -23.70
N ASP A 306 -8.35 15.91 -24.77
CA ASP A 306 -7.83 15.26 -25.98
C ASP A 306 -6.36 15.70 -26.16
N PRO A 307 -5.37 14.81 -26.01
CA PRO A 307 -5.49 13.37 -25.78
C PRO A 307 -6.02 13.03 -24.37
N PRO A 308 -6.56 11.81 -24.18
CA PRO A 308 -6.96 11.32 -22.87
C PRO A 308 -5.85 11.48 -21.84
N ALA A 309 -6.19 12.00 -20.67
CA ALA A 309 -5.26 12.26 -19.58
C ALA A 309 -5.70 11.54 -18.31
N ALA A 310 -4.77 11.41 -17.36
CA ALA A 310 -5.06 10.98 -16.00
C ALA A 310 -4.49 11.98 -15.00
N VAL A 311 -5.07 12.00 -13.79
CA VAL A 311 -4.56 12.77 -12.66
C VAL A 311 -4.30 11.82 -11.51
N VAL A 312 -3.16 11.98 -10.85
CA VAL A 312 -2.86 11.29 -9.60
C VAL A 312 -3.54 12.06 -8.48
N LEU A 313 -4.58 11.47 -7.87
CA LEU A 313 -5.33 12.07 -6.77
C LEU A 313 -4.59 11.95 -5.44
N GLU A 314 -3.84 10.86 -5.29
CA GLU A 314 -3.12 10.52 -4.08
C GLU A 314 -1.93 9.64 -4.43
N TRP A 315 -0.82 9.85 -3.73
CA TRP A 315 0.35 8.99 -3.82
C TRP A 315 0.94 8.84 -2.41
N SER A 316 1.05 7.59 -1.95
CA SER A 316 1.82 7.21 -0.77
C SER A 316 2.94 6.21 -1.14
N GLY A 317 4.06 6.25 -0.43
CA GLY A 317 5.18 5.33 -0.65
C GLY A 317 5.87 4.98 0.65
N LEU A 318 6.27 3.72 0.78
CA LEU A 318 7.22 3.30 1.81
C LEU A 318 8.62 3.60 1.26
N ARG A 319 9.28 4.61 1.85
CA ARG A 319 10.69 4.93 1.58
C ARG A 319 11.61 4.00 2.33
#